data_AF-A0A662YTP4-F1
#
_entry.id   AF-A0A662YTP4-F1
#
_cell.length_a   1.000
_cell.length_b   1.000
_cell.length_c   1.000
_cell.angle_alpha   90.00
_cell.angle_beta   90.00
_cell.angle_gamma   90.00
#
_symmetry.space_group_name_H-M   'P 1'
#
loop_
_entity.id
_entity.type
_entity.pdbx_description
1 polymer ?
#
loop_
_entity_poly.entity_id
_entity_poly.type
_entity_poly.pdbx_seq_one_letter_code
_entity_poly.pdbx_strand_id
1 'polypeptide(L)'
;MYSATEKALIVSIWEKVTPHTEEWGGEALERLFTVFPQTKIYFKHVDTSPGSAAIRSHGDKVMKAIGSTAGDLDNMLTTLSSLSNLHAYNLMVDPVNFKLLSHCILVVLANHLPSEFTPEAHLAFDKFLASVASVLSHKYRLIVVFPQTKIYFSHFADLSPSSPQIKAHGAKVLGAIGEAVSGIDNVSASLSKLSELHAYNLRVDPVNFKLLAHTLLVSLSATLGAEFTPEIHLAWDKFLAIVAAVLSEKYR
;
A
#
# COMPACT_ATOMS: atom_id res chain seq x y z
N MET A 1 11.13 10.36 7.45
CA MET A 1 12.51 10.27 7.99
C MET A 1 12.41 9.94 9.47
N TYR A 2 13.26 9.04 9.99
CA TYR A 2 13.22 8.63 11.41
C TYR A 2 14.12 9.52 12.27
N SER A 3 13.67 9.85 13.48
CA SER A 3 14.54 10.47 14.49
C SER A 3 15.59 9.48 15.00
N ALA A 4 16.67 9.97 15.61
CA ALA A 4 17.67 9.09 16.22
C ALA A 4 17.07 8.17 17.29
N THR A 5 16.11 8.69 18.08
CA THR A 5 15.38 7.93 19.09
C THR A 5 14.52 6.82 18.45
N GLU A 6 13.79 7.12 17.38
CA GLU A 6 12.99 6.11 16.67
C GLU A 6 13.90 5.00 16.11
N LYS A 7 15.03 5.36 15.49
CA LYS A 7 16.01 4.38 14.97
C LYS A 7 16.51 3.47 16.10
N ALA A 8 16.88 4.03 17.25
CA ALA A 8 17.37 3.26 18.39
C ALA A 8 16.30 2.31 18.96
N LEU A 9 15.05 2.75 19.08
CA LEU A 9 13.94 1.92 19.55
C LEU A 9 13.66 0.76 18.59
N ILE A 10 13.61 1.02 17.27
CA ILE A 10 13.39 -0.01 16.25
C ILE A 10 14.48 -1.08 16.33
N VAL A 11 15.76 -0.67 16.40
CA VAL A 11 16.90 -1.60 16.50
C VAL A 11 16.81 -2.41 17.80
N SER A 12 16.55 -1.76 18.94
CA SER A 12 16.47 -2.43 20.24
C SER A 12 15.36 -3.49 20.30
N ILE A 13 14.17 -3.18 19.77
CA ILE A 13 13.09 -4.17 19.66
C ILE A 13 13.51 -5.29 18.69
N TRP A 14 14.11 -4.95 17.55
CA TRP A 14 14.49 -5.95 16.56
C TRP A 14 15.55 -6.96 17.06
N GLU A 15 16.49 -6.51 17.88
CA GLU A 15 17.48 -7.39 18.54
C GLU A 15 16.80 -8.47 19.38
N LYS A 16 15.69 -8.14 20.06
CA LYS A 16 14.89 -9.10 20.83
C LYS A 16 14.09 -10.06 19.94
N VAL A 17 13.65 -9.59 18.77
CA VAL A 17 12.89 -10.39 17.79
C VAL A 17 13.78 -11.39 17.05
N THR A 18 15.05 -11.05 16.81
CA THR A 18 16.00 -11.83 16.00
C THR A 18 16.07 -13.33 16.33
N PRO A 19 16.15 -13.77 17.61
CA PRO A 19 16.16 -15.19 17.94
C PRO A 19 14.80 -15.92 17.78
N HIS A 20 13.71 -15.19 17.52
CA HIS A 20 12.34 -15.71 17.51
C HIS A 20 11.61 -15.50 16.18
N THR A 21 12.32 -15.19 15.08
CA THR A 21 11.69 -14.81 13.80
C THR A 21 10.72 -15.84 13.25
N GLU A 22 11.03 -17.13 13.38
CA GLU A 22 10.15 -18.22 12.93
C GLU A 22 8.89 -18.34 13.78
N GLU A 23 9.03 -18.35 15.10
CA GLU A 23 7.93 -18.52 16.05
C GLU A 23 6.99 -17.32 16.00
N TRP A 24 7.52 -16.11 16.20
CA TRP A 24 6.73 -14.88 16.26
C TRP A 24 6.19 -14.48 14.88
N GLY A 25 6.95 -14.75 13.81
CA GLY A 25 6.47 -14.57 12.45
C GLY A 25 5.33 -15.52 12.09
N GLY A 26 5.42 -16.79 12.52
CA GLY A 26 4.34 -17.77 12.39
C GLY A 26 3.09 -17.33 13.16
N GLU A 27 3.26 -16.92 14.42
CA GLU A 27 2.15 -16.43 15.26
C GLU A 27 1.45 -15.21 14.62
N ALA A 28 2.21 -14.26 14.05
CA ALA A 28 1.64 -13.10 13.38
C ALA A 28 0.76 -13.49 12.18
N LEU A 29 1.19 -14.48 11.38
CA LEU A 29 0.40 -15.00 10.26
C LEU A 29 -0.82 -15.81 10.72
N GLU A 30 -0.70 -16.60 11.78
CA GLU A 30 -1.84 -17.31 12.37
C GLU A 30 -2.91 -16.34 12.88
N ARG A 31 -2.50 -15.25 13.54
CA ARG A 31 -3.39 -14.14 13.94
C ARG A 31 -4.03 -13.48 12.72
N LEU A 32 -3.26 -13.18 11.68
CA LEU A 32 -3.77 -12.60 10.42
C LEU A 32 -4.88 -13.48 9.84
N PHE A 33 -4.64 -14.78 9.71
CA PHE A 33 -5.59 -15.72 9.12
C PHE A 33 -6.83 -15.98 9.98
N THR A 34 -6.71 -15.83 11.29
CA THR A 34 -7.82 -15.99 12.23
C THR A 34 -8.71 -14.75 12.26
N VAL A 35 -8.12 -13.57 12.37
CA VAL A 35 -8.85 -12.29 12.51
C VAL A 35 -9.32 -11.76 11.15
N PHE A 36 -8.54 -11.98 10.10
CA PHE A 36 -8.79 -11.49 8.74
C PHE A 36 -8.82 -12.65 7.74
N PRO A 37 -9.82 -13.54 7.80
CA PRO A 37 -9.85 -14.77 7.02
C PRO A 37 -9.82 -14.55 5.49
N GLN A 38 -10.24 -13.37 5.00
CA GLN A 38 -10.13 -12.98 3.60
C GLN A 38 -8.69 -13.00 3.08
N THR A 39 -7.68 -12.85 3.95
CA THR A 39 -6.26 -12.89 3.57
C THR A 39 -5.79 -14.28 3.12
N LYS A 40 -6.51 -15.35 3.49
CA LYS A 40 -6.19 -16.73 3.09
C LYS A 40 -6.26 -16.95 1.58
N ILE A 41 -6.92 -16.06 0.82
CA ILE A 41 -6.99 -16.16 -0.65
C ILE A 41 -5.61 -16.20 -1.32
N TYR A 42 -4.59 -15.59 -0.70
CA TYR A 42 -3.22 -15.56 -1.21
C TYR A 42 -2.41 -16.83 -0.89
N PHE A 43 -2.93 -17.70 -0.01
CA PHE A 43 -2.21 -18.84 0.55
C PHE A 43 -2.87 -20.19 0.23
N LYS A 44 -3.68 -20.27 -0.83
CA LYS A 44 -4.40 -21.50 -1.23
C LYS A 44 -3.50 -22.72 -1.51
N HIS A 45 -2.19 -22.51 -1.67
CA HIS A 45 -1.19 -23.51 -2.01
C HIS A 45 -0.39 -24.01 -0.81
N VAL A 46 -0.68 -23.52 0.40
CA VAL A 46 -0.02 -23.96 1.65
C VAL A 46 -1.06 -24.32 2.70
N ASP A 47 -0.68 -25.20 3.62
CA ASP A 47 -1.48 -25.48 4.81
C ASP A 47 -1.49 -24.25 5.72
N THR A 48 -2.67 -23.69 5.97
CA THR A 48 -2.90 -22.51 6.83
C THR A 48 -3.55 -22.87 8.17
N SER A 49 -3.56 -24.16 8.53
CA SER A 49 -4.01 -24.60 9.85
C SER A 49 -3.07 -24.10 10.96
N PRO A 50 -3.60 -23.91 12.19
CA PRO A 50 -2.78 -23.52 13.34
C PRO A 50 -1.61 -24.50 13.56
N GLY A 51 -0.41 -23.98 13.77
CA GLY A 51 0.80 -24.81 13.94
C GLY A 51 1.41 -25.34 12.65
N SER A 52 0.93 -24.92 11.47
CA SER A 52 1.50 -25.31 10.19
C SER A 52 2.98 -24.92 10.08
N ALA A 53 3.83 -25.91 9.78
CA ALA A 53 5.25 -25.67 9.53
C ALA A 53 5.48 -24.76 8.30
N ALA A 54 4.59 -24.82 7.31
CA ALA A 54 4.66 -23.96 6.14
C ALA A 54 4.46 -22.49 6.52
N ILE A 55 3.51 -22.20 7.42
CA ILE A 55 3.26 -20.83 7.89
C ILE A 55 4.37 -20.33 8.80
N ARG A 56 4.90 -21.17 9.71
CA ARG A 56 6.09 -20.79 10.49
C ARG A 56 7.29 -20.45 9.61
N SER A 57 7.61 -21.31 8.64
CA SER A 57 8.70 -21.07 7.69
C SER A 57 8.47 -19.82 6.84
N HIS A 58 7.23 -19.53 6.44
CA HIS A 58 6.92 -18.29 5.75
C HIS A 58 7.03 -17.06 6.66
N GLY A 59 6.56 -17.18 7.90
CA GLY A 59 6.71 -16.16 8.95
C GLY A 59 8.16 -15.79 9.20
N ASP A 60 9.04 -16.78 9.27
CA ASP A 60 10.49 -16.57 9.38
C ASP A 60 11.03 -15.72 8.22
N LYS A 61 10.65 -16.04 6.97
CA LYS A 61 11.05 -15.27 5.79
C LYS A 61 10.55 -13.82 5.85
N VAL A 62 9.30 -13.62 6.27
CA VAL A 62 8.70 -12.29 6.44
C VAL A 62 9.47 -11.49 7.48
N MET A 63 9.67 -12.05 8.68
CA MET A 63 10.36 -11.36 9.77
C MET A 63 11.81 -11.05 9.39
N LYS A 64 12.55 -11.99 8.78
CA LYS A 64 13.92 -11.74 8.30
C LYS A 64 13.98 -10.62 7.25
N ALA A 65 13.00 -10.55 6.34
CA ALA A 65 12.92 -9.47 5.36
C ALA A 65 12.61 -8.10 5.99
N ILE A 66 11.79 -8.06 7.04
CA ILE A 66 11.57 -6.84 7.82
C ILE A 66 12.88 -6.44 8.53
N GLY A 67 13.54 -7.41 9.18
CA GLY A 67 14.77 -7.18 9.93
C GLY A 67 15.95 -6.68 9.12
N SER A 68 16.08 -7.12 7.88
CA SER A 68 17.12 -6.60 6.98
C SER A 68 16.97 -5.09 6.70
N THR A 69 15.79 -4.52 6.92
CA THR A 69 15.56 -3.07 6.81
C THR A 69 15.70 -2.30 8.11
N ALA A 70 15.54 -2.96 9.26
CA ALA A 70 15.75 -2.32 10.57
C ALA A 70 17.21 -1.84 10.74
N GLY A 71 18.17 -2.54 10.12
CA GLY A 71 19.59 -2.17 10.11
C GLY A 71 19.97 -1.10 9.07
N ASP A 72 19.09 -0.76 8.13
CA ASP A 72 19.36 0.24 7.08
C ASP A 72 18.07 0.97 6.67
N LEU A 73 17.53 1.75 7.62
CA LEU A 73 16.27 2.49 7.48
C LEU A 73 16.32 3.59 6.41
N ASP A 74 17.52 4.03 6.01
CA ASP A 74 17.67 5.08 5.00
C ASP A 74 17.70 4.50 3.57
N ASN A 75 17.96 3.20 3.40
CA ASN A 75 18.03 2.53 2.08
C ASN A 75 16.94 1.45 1.87
N MET A 76 15.82 1.52 2.58
CA MET A 76 14.74 0.51 2.51
C MET A 76 14.29 0.19 1.08
N LEU A 77 14.21 1.19 0.18
CA LEU A 77 13.85 1.00 -1.23
C LEU A 77 14.79 0.05 -1.96
N THR A 78 16.10 0.19 -1.72
CA THR A 78 17.12 -0.68 -2.30
C THR A 78 17.04 -2.07 -1.69
N THR A 79 16.99 -2.15 -0.35
CA THR A 79 16.95 -3.40 0.40
C THR A 79 15.75 -4.26 0.04
N LEU A 80 14.58 -3.66 -0.16
CA LEU A 80 13.32 -4.36 -0.48
C LEU A 80 13.00 -4.38 -1.98
N SER A 81 13.90 -3.97 -2.87
CA SER A 81 13.58 -3.79 -4.30
C SER A 81 13.04 -5.07 -4.95
N SER A 82 13.68 -6.21 -4.68
CA SER A 82 13.27 -7.53 -5.20
C SER A 82 11.93 -7.98 -4.64
N LEU A 83 11.68 -7.75 -3.34
CA LEU A 83 10.39 -8.09 -2.72
C LEU A 83 9.27 -7.18 -3.23
N SER A 84 9.55 -5.91 -3.47
CA SER A 84 8.60 -4.96 -4.05
C SER A 84 8.22 -5.38 -5.48
N ASN A 85 9.19 -5.86 -6.28
CA ASN A 85 8.90 -6.45 -7.60
C ASN A 85 8.03 -7.70 -7.47
N LEU A 86 8.39 -8.62 -6.59
CA LEU A 86 7.66 -9.87 -6.38
C LEU A 86 6.20 -9.61 -6.00
N HIS A 87 5.97 -8.71 -5.04
CA HIS A 87 4.63 -8.37 -4.59
C HIS A 87 3.85 -7.65 -5.69
N ALA A 88 4.42 -6.63 -6.35
CA ALA A 88 3.69 -5.84 -7.34
C ALA A 88 3.38 -6.60 -8.64
N TYR A 89 4.31 -7.43 -9.13
CA TYR A 89 4.22 -8.02 -10.48
C TYR A 89 3.80 -9.48 -10.49
N ASN A 90 4.03 -10.23 -9.41
CA ASN A 90 3.79 -11.68 -9.41
C ASN A 90 2.67 -12.06 -8.43
N LEU A 91 2.78 -11.61 -7.17
CA LEU A 91 1.83 -12.00 -6.13
C LEU A 91 0.55 -11.15 -6.16
N MET A 92 0.68 -9.88 -6.57
CA MET A 92 -0.42 -8.91 -6.68
C MET A 92 -1.30 -8.86 -5.42
N VAL A 93 -0.65 -8.84 -4.26
CA VAL A 93 -1.34 -8.73 -2.96
C VAL A 93 -1.95 -7.35 -2.84
N ASP A 94 -3.25 -7.24 -2.58
CA ASP A 94 -3.88 -5.92 -2.40
C ASP A 94 -3.16 -5.19 -1.25
N PRO A 95 -2.65 -3.96 -1.49
CA PRO A 95 -1.86 -3.23 -0.50
C PRO A 95 -2.51 -3.06 0.87
N VAL A 96 -3.84 -3.12 0.97
CA VAL A 96 -4.56 -3.06 2.26
C VAL A 96 -4.12 -4.19 3.21
N ASN A 97 -3.74 -5.35 2.68
CA ASN A 97 -3.37 -6.52 3.50
C ASN A 97 -2.02 -6.36 4.20
N PHE A 98 -1.11 -5.50 3.70
CA PHE A 98 0.13 -5.21 4.41
C PHE A 98 -0.16 -4.57 5.77
N LYS A 99 -1.15 -3.67 5.85
CA LYS A 99 -1.56 -3.02 7.12
C LYS A 99 -2.13 -4.03 8.12
N LEU A 100 -2.87 -5.02 7.63
CA LEU A 100 -3.43 -6.08 8.47
C LEU A 100 -2.32 -6.95 9.10
N LEU A 101 -1.33 -7.35 8.30
CA LEU A 101 -0.18 -8.09 8.81
C LEU A 101 0.67 -7.24 9.75
N SER A 102 0.92 -5.97 9.42
CA SER A 102 1.63 -5.05 10.32
C SER A 102 0.96 -4.96 11.70
N HIS A 103 -0.36 -4.83 11.73
CA HIS A 103 -1.12 -4.84 12.99
C HIS A 103 -0.94 -6.14 13.78
N CYS A 104 -1.04 -7.30 13.11
CA CYS A 104 -0.81 -8.59 13.76
C CYS A 104 0.61 -8.72 14.33
N ILE A 105 1.63 -8.19 13.64
CA ILE A 105 3.01 -8.16 14.13
C ILE A 105 3.10 -7.29 15.39
N LEU A 106 2.51 -6.08 15.41
CA LEU A 106 2.51 -5.21 16.59
C LEU A 106 1.86 -5.91 17.81
N VAL A 107 0.77 -6.65 17.60
CA VAL A 107 0.12 -7.44 18.66
C VAL A 107 1.04 -8.53 19.20
N VAL A 108 1.77 -9.24 18.33
CA VAL A 108 2.76 -10.26 18.76
C VAL A 108 3.87 -9.62 19.57
N LEU A 109 4.41 -8.48 19.12
CA LEU A 109 5.47 -7.76 19.85
C LEU A 109 4.98 -7.29 21.23
N ALA A 110 3.78 -6.72 21.31
CA ALA A 110 3.20 -6.30 22.59
C ALA A 110 3.01 -7.48 23.57
N ASN A 111 2.68 -8.67 23.05
CA ASN A 111 2.46 -9.86 23.88
C ASN A 111 3.78 -10.45 24.41
N HIS A 112 4.84 -10.45 23.60
CA HIS A 112 6.12 -11.07 23.95
C HIS A 112 7.13 -10.12 24.58
N LEU A 113 6.95 -8.81 24.42
CA LEU A 113 7.85 -7.76 24.94
C LEU A 113 7.12 -6.74 25.81
N PRO A 114 6.34 -7.15 26.84
CA PRO A 114 5.47 -6.24 27.59
C PRO A 114 6.23 -5.13 28.34
N SER A 115 7.50 -5.35 28.70
CA SER A 115 8.35 -4.33 29.35
C SER A 115 9.00 -3.37 28.36
N GLU A 116 9.36 -3.86 27.17
CA GLU A 116 10.10 -3.10 26.16
C GLU A 116 9.18 -2.37 25.19
N PHE A 117 7.95 -2.86 24.99
CA PHE A 117 6.98 -2.30 24.05
C PHE A 117 6.22 -1.11 24.66
N THR A 118 6.98 -0.09 25.07
CA THR A 118 6.43 1.18 25.58
C THR A 118 5.62 1.92 24.51
N PRO A 119 4.83 2.94 24.87
CA PRO A 119 4.10 3.74 23.88
C PRO A 119 5.01 4.33 22.77
N GLU A 120 6.21 4.77 23.12
CA GLU A 120 7.19 5.31 22.17
C GLU A 120 7.76 4.21 21.27
N ALA A 121 8.07 3.03 21.82
CA ALA A 121 8.52 1.88 21.05
C ALA A 121 7.44 1.40 20.09
N HIS A 122 6.18 1.33 20.55
CA HIS A 122 5.03 0.99 19.73
C HIS A 122 4.87 1.97 18.57
N LEU A 123 4.87 3.28 18.83
CA LEU A 123 4.75 4.29 17.78
C LEU A 123 5.89 4.21 16.76
N ALA A 124 7.13 4.03 17.22
CA ALA A 124 8.29 3.89 16.35
C ALA A 124 8.18 2.65 15.45
N PHE A 125 7.71 1.53 16.00
CA PHE A 125 7.59 0.27 15.26
C PHE A 125 6.38 0.24 14.32
N ASP A 126 5.26 0.90 14.67
CA ASP A 126 4.12 1.11 13.78
C ASP A 126 4.54 1.93 12.54
N LYS A 127 5.23 3.05 12.77
CA LYS A 127 5.81 3.88 11.70
C LYS A 127 6.79 3.08 10.82
N PHE A 128 7.58 2.19 11.44
CA PHE A 128 8.49 1.30 10.75
C PHE A 128 7.77 0.33 9.80
N LEU A 129 6.79 -0.41 10.32
CA LEU A 129 6.01 -1.35 9.52
C LEU A 129 5.17 -0.65 8.44
N ALA A 130 4.66 0.55 8.71
CA ALA A 130 4.01 1.39 7.71
C ALA A 130 4.96 1.76 6.55
N SER A 131 6.22 2.07 6.86
CA SER A 131 7.23 2.37 5.84
C SER A 131 7.63 1.12 5.04
N VAL A 132 7.74 -0.06 5.67
CA VAL A 132 7.94 -1.33 4.97
C VAL A 132 6.79 -1.61 4.01
N ALA A 133 5.54 -1.45 4.46
CA ALA A 133 4.36 -1.63 3.63
C ALA A 133 4.31 -0.63 2.46
N SER A 134 4.66 0.63 2.71
CA SER A 134 4.79 1.66 1.67
C SER A 134 5.81 1.24 0.60
N VAL A 135 7.00 0.78 1.01
CA VAL A 135 8.03 0.31 0.08
C VAL A 135 7.56 -0.91 -0.71
N LEU A 136 7.05 -1.95 -0.05
CA LEU A 136 6.56 -3.16 -0.74
C LEU A 136 5.43 -2.86 -1.74
N SER A 137 4.64 -1.82 -1.48
CA SER A 137 3.53 -1.40 -2.34
C SER A 137 3.90 -0.29 -3.34
N HIS A 138 5.12 0.24 -3.32
CA HIS A 138 5.48 1.44 -4.09
C HIS A 138 5.43 1.24 -5.62
N LYS A 139 5.49 -0.02 -6.08
CA LYS A 139 5.42 -0.40 -7.51
C LYS A 139 3.98 -0.73 -7.96
N TYR A 140 3.00 -0.70 -7.06
CA TYR A 140 1.59 -0.87 -7.39
C TYR A 140 1.08 0.40 -8.06
N ARG A 141 1.06 0.40 -9.40
CA ARG A 141 0.58 1.49 -10.26
C ARG A 141 -0.57 0.99 -11.12
N LEU A 142 -1.53 1.86 -11.48
CA LEU A 142 -2.75 1.50 -12.23
C LEU A 142 -2.47 0.51 -13.38
N ILE A 143 -1.59 0.92 -14.29
CA ILE A 143 -1.27 0.16 -15.52
C ILE A 143 -0.61 -1.19 -15.22
N VAL A 144 0.09 -1.31 -14.09
CA VAL A 144 0.76 -2.54 -13.68
C VAL A 144 -0.26 -3.50 -13.05
N VAL A 145 -1.02 -3.01 -12.07
CA VAL A 145 -1.88 -3.84 -11.20
C VAL A 145 -3.20 -4.17 -11.90
N PHE A 146 -3.65 -3.31 -12.81
CA PHE A 146 -4.88 -3.47 -13.55
C PHE A 146 -4.56 -3.49 -15.05
N PRO A 147 -3.96 -4.57 -15.58
CA PRO A 147 -3.49 -4.62 -16.97
C PRO A 147 -4.60 -4.39 -17.99
N GLN A 148 -5.87 -4.64 -17.64
CA GLN A 148 -7.02 -4.30 -18.47
C GLN A 148 -7.12 -2.81 -18.79
N THR A 149 -6.57 -1.91 -17.95
CA THR A 149 -6.61 -0.46 -18.21
C THR A 149 -5.67 -0.05 -19.35
N LYS A 150 -4.73 -0.93 -19.76
CA LYS A 150 -3.78 -0.65 -20.84
C LYS A 150 -4.46 -0.38 -22.18
N ILE A 151 -5.66 -0.94 -22.40
CA ILE A 151 -6.41 -0.80 -23.66
C ILE A 151 -6.67 0.67 -24.02
N TYR A 152 -6.82 1.54 -23.02
CA TYR A 152 -7.10 2.97 -23.22
C TYR A 152 -5.85 3.77 -23.64
N PHE A 153 -4.67 3.16 -23.57
CA PHE A 153 -3.37 3.80 -23.86
C PHE A 153 -2.63 3.11 -25.00
N SER A 154 -3.33 2.40 -25.88
CA SER A 154 -2.71 1.70 -27.04
C SER A 154 -1.94 2.62 -28.00
N HIS A 155 -2.20 3.92 -27.94
CA HIS A 155 -1.51 4.96 -28.72
C HIS A 155 -0.23 5.49 -28.05
N PHE A 156 0.07 5.07 -26.81
CA PHE A 156 1.34 5.40 -26.16
C PHE A 156 2.40 4.38 -26.59
N ALA A 157 3.56 4.86 -27.02
CA ALA A 157 4.65 4.01 -27.47
C ALA A 157 5.31 3.25 -26.31
N ASP A 158 5.25 3.84 -25.10
CA ASP A 158 5.81 3.27 -23.89
C ASP A 158 4.88 3.50 -22.69
N LEU A 159 4.54 2.42 -21.98
CA LEU A 159 3.73 2.43 -20.76
C LEU A 159 4.56 2.18 -19.49
N SER A 160 5.89 2.16 -19.61
CA SER A 160 6.80 2.02 -18.48
C SER A 160 6.71 3.22 -17.53
N PRO A 161 7.10 3.08 -16.25
CA PRO A 161 7.16 4.20 -15.31
C PRO A 161 8.08 5.36 -15.75
N SER A 162 9.05 5.09 -16.62
CA SER A 162 9.97 6.10 -17.16
C SER A 162 9.41 6.88 -18.36
N SER A 163 8.33 6.40 -18.98
CA SER A 163 7.74 6.97 -20.19
C SER A 163 7.42 8.46 -20.05
N PRO A 164 7.94 9.32 -20.95
CA PRO A 164 7.57 10.73 -20.98
C PRO A 164 6.07 10.95 -21.21
N GLN A 165 5.41 10.10 -22.01
CA GLN A 165 3.97 10.18 -22.25
C GLN A 165 3.17 9.89 -20.98
N ILE A 166 3.57 8.86 -20.23
CA ILE A 166 2.96 8.53 -18.93
C ILE A 166 3.16 9.66 -17.93
N LYS A 167 4.37 10.22 -17.82
CA LYS A 167 4.64 11.34 -16.90
C LYS A 167 3.81 12.58 -17.24
N ALA A 168 3.75 12.94 -18.52
CA ALA A 168 2.97 14.08 -18.98
C ALA A 168 1.46 13.87 -18.75
N HIS A 169 0.96 12.65 -18.97
CA HIS A 169 -0.44 12.33 -18.69
C HIS A 169 -0.74 12.34 -17.18
N GLY A 170 0.13 11.77 -16.36
CA GLY A 170 0.02 11.81 -14.89
C GLY A 170 -0.04 13.24 -14.35
N ALA A 171 0.75 14.17 -14.91
CA ALA A 171 0.67 15.58 -14.56
C ALA A 171 -0.71 16.21 -14.88
N LYS A 172 -1.31 15.86 -16.02
CA LYS A 172 -2.68 16.30 -16.37
C LYS A 172 -3.72 15.75 -15.40
N VAL A 173 -3.61 14.46 -15.02
CA VAL A 173 -4.49 13.83 -14.03
C VAL A 173 -4.40 14.54 -12.68
N LEU A 174 -3.18 14.77 -12.17
CA LEU A 174 -3.00 15.48 -10.90
C LEU A 174 -3.44 16.95 -10.96
N GLY A 175 -3.29 17.62 -12.11
CA GLY A 175 -3.84 18.96 -12.34
C GLY A 175 -5.36 18.98 -12.17
N ALA A 176 -6.07 18.04 -12.80
CA ALA A 176 -7.52 17.92 -12.66
C ALA A 176 -7.95 17.58 -11.22
N ILE A 177 -7.19 16.74 -10.50
CA ILE A 177 -7.43 16.50 -9.07
C ILE A 177 -7.26 17.81 -8.26
N GLY A 178 -6.26 18.63 -8.58
CA GLY A 178 -6.07 19.95 -7.96
C GLY A 178 -7.23 20.92 -8.25
N GLU A 179 -7.79 20.90 -9.46
CA GLU A 179 -9.00 21.67 -9.80
C GLU A 179 -10.21 21.19 -8.98
N ALA A 180 -10.38 19.87 -8.81
CA ALA A 180 -11.43 19.30 -7.98
C ALA A 180 -11.28 19.66 -6.49
N VAL A 181 -10.06 19.67 -5.96
CA VAL A 181 -9.78 20.15 -4.59
C VAL A 181 -10.10 21.64 -4.46
N SER A 182 -9.74 22.46 -5.45
CA SER A 182 -10.00 23.90 -5.41
C SER A 182 -11.49 24.24 -5.44
N GLY A 183 -12.31 23.40 -6.08
CA GLY A 183 -13.77 23.50 -6.09
C GLY A 183 -14.45 22.38 -5.32
N ILE A 184 -13.93 22.04 -4.14
CA ILE A 184 -14.40 20.87 -3.36
C ILE A 184 -15.91 20.91 -3.02
N ASP A 185 -16.49 22.11 -2.87
CA ASP A 185 -17.92 22.28 -2.62
C ASP A 185 -18.80 22.03 -3.87
N ASN A 186 -18.20 22.02 -5.07
CA ASN A 186 -18.88 21.75 -6.32
C ASN A 186 -17.98 21.05 -7.36
N VAL A 187 -17.56 19.83 -7.04
CA VAL A 187 -16.67 19.01 -7.89
C VAL A 187 -17.25 18.76 -9.29
N SER A 188 -18.58 18.59 -9.41
CA SER A 188 -19.23 18.39 -10.72
C SER A 188 -19.04 19.59 -11.65
N ALA A 189 -19.22 20.82 -11.15
CA ALA A 189 -18.95 22.01 -11.95
C ALA A 189 -17.46 22.11 -12.33
N SER A 190 -16.54 21.87 -11.38
CA SER A 190 -15.10 21.94 -11.63
C SER A 190 -14.64 20.97 -12.71
N LEU A 191 -15.17 19.74 -12.72
CA LEU A 191 -14.76 18.68 -13.64
C LEU A 191 -15.69 18.49 -14.84
N SER A 192 -16.68 19.38 -15.04
CA SER A 192 -17.75 19.19 -16.03
C SER A 192 -17.23 18.91 -17.46
N LYS A 193 -16.21 19.65 -17.91
CA LYS A 193 -15.58 19.44 -19.23
C LYS A 193 -14.82 18.12 -19.32
N LEU A 194 -14.19 17.70 -18.22
CA LEU A 194 -13.44 16.45 -18.16
C LEU A 194 -14.40 15.25 -18.14
N SER A 195 -15.53 15.37 -17.46
CA SER A 195 -16.63 14.39 -17.48
C SER A 195 -17.17 14.22 -18.91
N GLU A 196 -17.41 15.32 -19.65
CA GLU A 196 -17.83 15.27 -21.06
C GLU A 196 -16.79 14.59 -21.96
N LEU A 197 -15.52 14.95 -21.81
CA LEU A 197 -14.43 14.34 -22.58
C LEU A 197 -14.41 12.82 -22.38
N HIS A 198 -14.54 12.37 -21.13
CA HIS A 198 -14.54 10.94 -20.82
C HIS A 198 -15.80 10.25 -21.34
N ALA A 199 -16.99 10.82 -21.12
CA ALA A 199 -18.25 10.20 -21.52
C ALA A 199 -18.41 10.11 -23.04
N TYR A 200 -18.12 11.19 -23.77
CA TYR A 200 -18.49 11.29 -25.18
C TYR A 200 -17.37 10.88 -26.13
N ASN A 201 -16.11 11.15 -25.75
CA ASN A 201 -14.97 10.98 -26.66
C ASN A 201 -14.10 9.79 -26.28
N LEU A 202 -13.59 9.75 -25.04
CA LEU A 202 -12.65 8.70 -24.62
C LEU A 202 -13.34 7.38 -24.29
N ARG A 203 -14.58 7.45 -23.78
CA ARG A 203 -15.45 6.31 -23.45
C ARG A 203 -14.76 5.25 -22.58
N VAL A 204 -14.01 5.72 -21.59
CA VAL A 204 -13.38 4.85 -20.59
C VAL A 204 -14.46 4.17 -19.76
N ASP A 205 -14.45 2.85 -19.57
CA ASP A 205 -15.47 2.20 -18.75
C ASP A 205 -15.42 2.77 -17.31
N PRO A 206 -16.55 3.24 -16.74
CA PRO A 206 -16.60 3.86 -15.43
C PRO A 206 -15.93 3.09 -14.30
N VAL A 207 -15.83 1.76 -14.39
CA VAL A 207 -15.14 0.94 -13.37
C VAL A 207 -13.67 1.35 -13.21
N ASN A 208 -13.02 1.83 -14.27
CA ASN A 208 -11.59 2.15 -14.26
C ASN A 208 -11.27 3.43 -13.47
N PHE A 209 -12.21 4.35 -13.29
CA PHE A 209 -12.00 5.51 -12.42
C PHE A 209 -11.80 5.11 -10.97
N LYS A 210 -12.52 4.07 -10.51
CA LYS A 210 -12.35 3.52 -9.15
C LYS A 210 -10.98 2.85 -8.98
N LEU A 211 -10.49 2.17 -10.02
CA LEU A 211 -9.16 1.58 -10.01
C LEU A 211 -8.07 2.66 -9.94
N LEU A 212 -8.22 3.73 -10.72
CA LEU A 212 -7.31 4.88 -10.65
C LEU A 212 -7.34 5.51 -9.27
N ALA A 213 -8.52 5.80 -8.72
CA ALA A 213 -8.70 6.36 -7.37
C ALA A 213 -7.98 5.51 -6.31
N HIS A 214 -8.16 4.19 -6.32
CA HIS A 214 -7.46 3.29 -5.41
C HIS A 214 -5.93 3.38 -5.55
N THR A 215 -5.40 3.34 -6.79
CA THR A 215 -3.94 3.44 -6.99
C THR A 215 -3.35 4.82 -6.67
N LEU A 216 -4.14 5.89 -6.79
CA LEU A 216 -3.76 7.23 -6.34
C LEU A 216 -3.69 7.28 -4.81
N LEU A 217 -4.66 6.67 -4.12
CA LEU A 217 -4.68 6.59 -2.67
C LEU A 217 -3.48 5.80 -2.12
N VAL A 218 -3.12 4.68 -2.76
CA VAL A 218 -1.89 3.93 -2.44
C VAL A 218 -0.67 4.81 -2.67
N SER A 219 -0.60 5.53 -3.79
CA SER A 219 0.52 6.43 -4.10
C SER A 219 0.65 7.57 -3.08
N LEU A 220 -0.47 8.18 -2.67
CA LEU A 220 -0.52 9.20 -1.62
C LEU A 220 -0.03 8.63 -0.29
N SER A 221 -0.51 7.45 0.09
CA SER A 221 -0.07 6.79 1.33
C SER A 221 1.43 6.53 1.34
N ALA A 222 1.98 6.09 0.19
CA ALA A 222 3.39 5.82 0.06
C ALA A 222 4.24 7.10 0.09
N THR A 223 3.74 8.20 -0.50
CA THR A 223 4.43 9.50 -0.55
C THR A 223 4.39 10.25 0.77
N LEU A 224 3.24 10.28 1.45
CA LEU A 224 3.03 11.04 2.69
C LEU A 224 3.53 10.27 3.93
N GLY A 225 3.62 8.94 3.86
CA GLY A 225 4.14 8.11 4.95
C GLY A 225 3.36 8.34 6.24
N ALA A 226 4.04 8.79 7.30
CA ALA A 226 3.44 9.03 8.61
C ALA A 226 2.37 10.14 8.62
N GLU A 227 2.39 11.06 7.64
CA GLU A 227 1.37 12.09 7.52
C GLU A 227 0.03 11.51 7.00
N PHE A 228 0.04 10.33 6.38
CA PHE A 228 -1.17 9.68 5.88
C PHE A 228 -1.96 8.98 6.98
N THR A 229 -2.52 9.78 7.90
CA THR A 229 -3.31 9.27 9.04
C THR A 229 -4.59 8.56 8.59
N PRO A 230 -5.25 7.77 9.46
CA PRO A 230 -6.56 7.18 9.14
C PRO A 230 -7.62 8.20 8.71
N GLU A 231 -7.60 9.40 9.29
CA GLU A 231 -8.50 10.50 8.94
C GLU A 231 -8.21 11.04 7.53
N ILE A 232 -6.92 11.25 7.19
CA ILE A 232 -6.52 11.65 5.83
C ILE A 232 -6.88 10.56 4.83
N HIS A 233 -6.65 9.28 5.18
CA HIS A 233 -7.01 8.15 4.34
C HIS A 233 -8.51 8.14 4.03
N LEU A 234 -9.37 8.26 5.05
CA LEU A 234 -10.82 8.28 4.88
C LEU A 234 -11.29 9.51 4.09
N ALA A 235 -10.71 10.67 4.33
CA ALA A 235 -11.05 11.90 3.62
C ALA A 235 -10.71 11.79 2.12
N TRP A 236 -9.51 11.31 1.79
CA TRP A 236 -9.07 11.15 0.40
C TRP A 236 -9.79 10.01 -0.32
N ASP A 237 -10.11 8.90 0.35
CA ASP A 237 -10.92 7.82 -0.24
C ASP A 237 -12.31 8.34 -0.65
N LYS A 238 -13.00 9.05 0.25
CA LYS A 238 -14.29 9.70 -0.04
C LYS A 238 -14.19 10.72 -1.17
N PHE A 239 -13.18 11.59 -1.12
CA PHE A 239 -12.97 12.61 -2.14
C PHE A 239 -12.73 11.98 -3.53
N LEU A 240 -11.83 11.00 -3.63
CA LEU A 240 -11.56 10.33 -4.91
C LEU A 240 -12.75 9.50 -5.41
N ALA A 241 -13.57 8.95 -4.51
CA ALA A 241 -14.83 8.31 -4.88
C ALA A 241 -15.84 9.31 -5.49
N ILE A 242 -15.94 10.53 -4.93
CA ILE A 242 -16.77 11.62 -5.50
C ILE A 242 -16.24 12.01 -6.88
N VAL A 243 -14.93 12.21 -7.03
CA VAL A 243 -14.32 12.52 -8.33
C VAL A 243 -14.63 11.44 -9.37
N ALA A 244 -14.49 10.16 -9.00
CA ALA A 244 -14.81 9.05 -9.91
C ALA A 244 -16.29 9.03 -10.31
N ALA A 245 -17.20 9.33 -9.38
CA ALA A 245 -18.63 9.43 -9.66
C ALA A 245 -18.94 10.57 -10.64
N VAL A 246 -18.39 11.77 -10.40
CA VAL A 246 -18.54 12.95 -11.25
C VAL A 246 -18.02 12.71 -12.67
N LEU A 247 -16.85 12.08 -12.81
CA LEU A 247 -16.30 11.75 -14.13
C LEU A 247 -17.15 10.72 -14.89
N SER A 248 -18.00 9.97 -14.19
CA SER A 248 -18.87 8.94 -14.76
C SER A 248 -20.31 9.43 -14.97
N GLU A 249 -20.69 10.61 -14.46
CA GLU A 249 -22.10 11.00 -14.34
C GLU A 249 -22.80 11.22 -15.69
N LYS A 250 -22.04 11.58 -16.74
CA LYS A 250 -22.55 11.85 -18.10
C LYS A 250 -22.51 10.64 -19.04
N TYR A 251 -22.19 9.45 -18.54
CA TYR A 251 -22.11 8.23 -19.37
C TYR A 251 -23.47 7.62 -19.73
N ARG A 252 -24.56 8.14 -19.17
CA ARG A 252 -25.93 7.67 -19.39
C ARG A 252 -26.86 8.83 -19.64
#